data_AF-A0A350YV83-F1
#
_entry.id   AF-A0A350YV83-F1
#
_cell.length_a   1.000
_cell.length_b   1.000
_cell.length_c   1.000
_cell.angle_alpha   90.00
_cell.angle_beta   90.00
_cell.angle_gamma   90.00
#
_symmetry.space_group_name_H-M   'P 1'
#
loop_
_entity.id
_entity.type
_entity.pdbx_description
1 polymer ?
#
loop_
_entity_poly.entity_id
_entity_poly.type
_entity_poly.pdbx_seq_one_letter_code
_entity_poly.pdbx_strand_id
1 'polypeptide(L)' 'MNLSPSMKTFGTAVNESFGKVLETGIILTVSDLYHAKVGRHIETYIRGKEESESWLLPE' A
#
# COMPACT_ATOMS: atom_id res chain seq x y z
N MET A 1 7.50 4.90 10.82
CA MET A 1 7.39 4.35 9.44
C MET A 1 7.37 5.49 8.46
N ASN A 2 8.49 5.84 7.83
CA ASN A 2 8.46 6.84 6.76
C ASN A 2 8.45 6.12 5.41
N LEU A 3 7.43 6.39 4.60
CA LEU A 3 7.20 5.72 3.31
C LEU A 3 7.74 6.55 2.16
N SER A 4 7.71 7.87 2.29
CA SER A 4 8.17 8.85 1.32
C SER A 4 8.47 10.18 2.00
N PRO A 5 9.39 11.01 1.47
CA PRO A 5 9.54 12.41 1.88
C PRO A 5 8.31 13.29 1.59
N SER A 6 7.49 12.95 0.58
CA SER A 6 6.31 13.75 0.19
C SER A 6 5.02 13.33 0.92
N MET A 7 5.08 12.28 1.75
CA MET A 7 3.92 11.75 2.47
C MET A 7 3.36 12.77 3.46
N LYS A 8 2.04 12.95 3.44
CA LYS A 8 1.31 13.81 4.39
C LYS A 8 0.56 12.96 5.40
N THR A 9 0.55 13.40 6.67
CA THR A 9 -0.12 12.72 7.78
C THR A 9 -1.15 13.67 8.40
N PHE A 10 -2.36 13.19 8.67
CA PHE A 10 -3.52 13.99 9.07
C PHE A 10 -3.99 13.72 10.51
N GLY A 11 -3.14 13.10 11.32
CA GLY A 11 -3.47 12.70 12.69
C GLY A 11 -4.12 11.33 12.77
N THR A 12 -4.57 10.98 13.98
CA THR A 12 -5.09 9.65 14.32
C THR A 12 -6.45 9.78 14.98
N ALA A 13 -7.43 9.01 14.51
CA ALA A 13 -8.77 8.95 15.05
C ALA A 13 -9.11 7.54 15.57
N VAL A 14 -10.04 7.45 16.51
CA VAL A 14 -10.59 6.15 16.95
C VAL A 14 -11.69 5.74 15.96
N ASN A 15 -11.55 4.57 15.34
CA ASN A 15 -12.60 3.98 14.51
C ASN A 15 -13.54 3.11 15.37
N GLU A 16 -14.63 3.72 15.83
CA GLU A 16 -15.65 3.04 16.64
C GLU A 16 -16.36 1.90 15.87
N SER A 17 -16.51 2.03 14.56
CA SER A 17 -17.20 1.05 13.70
C SER A 17 -16.37 -0.21 13.44
N PHE A 18 -15.05 -0.12 13.59
CA PHE A 18 -14.12 -1.22 13.34
C PHE A 18 -13.33 -1.57 14.60
N GLY A 19 -14.05 -2.00 15.65
CA GLY A 19 -13.42 -2.56 16.85
C GLY A 19 -12.64 -1.54 17.70
N LYS A 20 -12.94 -0.25 17.57
CA LYS A 20 -12.31 0.85 18.35
C LYS A 20 -10.79 0.94 18.18
N VAL A 21 -10.31 0.65 16.98
CA VAL A 21 -8.88 0.76 16.66
C VAL A 21 -8.48 2.20 16.40
N LEU A 22 -7.19 2.50 16.53
CA LEU A 22 -6.63 3.79 16.17
C LEU A 22 -6.21 3.78 14.69
N GLU A 23 -6.75 4.71 13.91
CA GLU A 23 -6.48 4.84 12.48
C GLU A 23 -5.79 6.17 12.19
N THR A 24 -4.62 6.10 11.54
CA THR A 24 -3.86 7.28 11.12
C THR A 24 -4.12 7.56 9.63
N GLY A 25 -4.61 8.75 9.32
CA GLY A 25 -4.80 9.19 7.94
C GLY A 25 -3.48 9.58 7.29
N ILE A 26 -3.12 8.96 6.17
CA ILE A 26 -1.95 9.30 5.36
C ILE A 26 -2.33 9.48 3.90
N ILE A 27 -1.66 10.41 3.20
CA ILE A 27 -1.76 10.58 1.74
C ILE A 27 -0.36 10.55 1.15
N LEU A 28 -0.18 9.75 0.11
CA LEU A 28 1.03 9.66 -0.70
C LEU A 28 0.71 9.08 -2.08
N THR A 29 1.60 9.31 -3.04
CA THR A 29 1.58 8.63 -4.34
C THR A 29 2.50 7.42 -4.30
N VAL A 30 2.13 6.33 -4.98
CA VAL A 30 2.98 5.12 -5.08
C VAL A 30 4.34 5.45 -5.72
N SER A 31 4.36 6.37 -6.69
CA SER A 31 5.60 6.87 -7.34
C SER A 31 6.59 7.50 -6.37
N ASP A 32 6.11 8.04 -5.26
CA ASP A 32 6.93 8.81 -4.33
C ASP A 32 7.53 7.92 -3.23
N LEU A 33 7.16 6.64 -3.20
CA LEU A 33 7.69 5.68 -2.25
C LEU A 33 9.19 5.47 -2.44
N TYR A 34 9.89 5.23 -1.34
CA TYR A 34 11.28 4.76 -1.41
C TYR A 34 11.38 3.46 -2.22
N HIS A 35 12.22 3.43 -3.24
CA HIS A 35 12.42 2.26 -4.11
C HIS A 35 12.69 0.97 -3.34
N ALA A 36 13.46 1.05 -2.25
CA ALA A 36 13.75 -0.12 -1.40
C ALA A 36 12.50 -0.77 -0.77
N LYS A 37 11.41 -0.01 -0.58
CA LYS A 37 10.13 -0.53 -0.08
C LYS A 37 9.22 -1.01 -1.20
N VAL A 38 9.24 -0.33 -2.35
CA VAL A 38 8.53 -0.74 -3.55
C VAL A 38 8.99 -2.14 -3.97
N GLY A 39 10.30 -2.37 -4.09
CA GLY A 39 10.82 -3.66 -4.54
C GLY A 39 10.48 -4.84 -3.62
N ARG A 40 10.42 -4.62 -2.30
CA ARG A 40 10.10 -5.71 -1.35
C ARG A 40 8.62 -6.06 -1.29
N HIS A 41 7.73 -5.08 -1.44
CA HIS A 41 6.32 -5.23 -1.09
C HIS A 41 5.35 -5.03 -2.26
N ILE A 42 5.76 -4.33 -3.32
CA ILE A 42 4.90 -3.98 -4.45
C ILE A 42 5.27 -4.81 -5.69
N GLU A 43 6.55 -4.89 -6.04
CA GLU A 43 7.00 -5.65 -7.22
C GLU A 43 6.64 -7.13 -7.13
N THR A 44 6.80 -7.73 -5.95
CA THR A 44 6.45 -9.13 -5.70
C THR A 44 4.95 -9.39 -5.84
N TYR A 45 4.12 -8.44 -5.38
CA TYR A 45 2.67 -8.50 -5.53
C TYR A 45 2.25 -8.36 -6.99
N ILE A 46 2.81 -7.41 -7.73
CA ILE A 46 2.50 -7.20 -9.16
C ILE A 46 2.81 -8.46 -9.96
N ARG A 47 4.01 -9.04 -9.76
CA ARG A 47 4.39 -10.29 -10.43
C ARG A 47 3.43 -11.44 -10.12
N GLY A 48 3.09 -11.63 -8.84
CA GLY A 48 2.14 -12.67 -8.44
C GLY A 48 0.74 -12.43 -9.00
N LYS A 49 0.32 -11.17 -9.12
CA LYS A 49 -0.95 -10.79 -9.74
C LYS A 49 -0.95 -11.12 -11.23
N GLU A 50 0.07 -10.70 -11.97
CA GLU A 50 0.22 -10.99 -13.41
C GLU A 50 0.24 -12.50 -13.67
N GLU A 51 0.97 -13.26 -12.86
CA GLU A 51 0.98 -14.71 -12.92
C GLU A 51 -0.42 -15.28 -12.69
N SER A 52 -1.13 -14.83 -11.65
CA SER A 52 -2.49 -15.28 -11.35
C SER A 52 -3.53 -14.91 -12.41
N GLU A 53 -3.37 -13.75 -13.05
CA GLU A 53 -4.27 -13.29 -14.13
C GLU A 53 -3.97 -13.99 -15.46
N SER A 54 -2.71 -14.40 -15.70
CA SER A 54 -2.35 -15.20 -16.88
C SER A 54 -3.06 -16.57 -16.90
N TRP A 55 -3.32 -17.15 -15.72
CA TRP A 55 -4.08 -18.39 -15.58
C TRP A 55 -5.57 -18.27 -15.92
N LEU A 56 -6.10 -17.04 -16.06
CA LEU A 56 -7.53 -16.78 -16.30
C LEU A 56 -7.87 -16.56 -17.78
N LEU A 57 -6.87 -16.50 -18.67
CA LEU A 57 -7.08 -16.34 -20.11
C LEU A 57 -6.89 -17.68 -20.83
N PRO A 58 -7.90 -18.20 -21.55
CA PRO A 58 -7.71 -19.36 -22.42
C PRO A 58 -6.80 -18.97 -23.60
N GLU A 59 -5.97 -19.93 -24.03
CA GLU A 59 -5.02 -19.80 -25.17
C GLU A 59 -5.67 -19.27 -26.46
#